data_AF-A0A9D5SXI1-F1
#
_entry.id   AF-A0A9D5SXI1-F1
#
_cell.length_a   1.000
_cell.length_b   1.000
_cell.length_c   1.000
_cell.angle_alpha   90.00
_cell.angle_beta   90.00
_cell.angle_gamma   90.00
#
_symmetry.space_group_name_H-M   'P 1'
#
loop_
_entity.id
_entity.type
_entity.pdbx_description
1 polymer ?
#
loop_
_entity_poly.entity_id
_entity_poly.type
_entity_poly.pdbx_seq_one_letter_code
_entity_poly.pdbx_strand_id
1 'polypeptide(L)'
;MRNAGIIFIVVLLLVLVGCCCSNETAWEAGTNFEVSNAGSIESKEFQYQVFDNQHNIIDSGCTDNIEPIFYANNGFLRLSLDYGSGATEYRYYDVSKGLVSELYRAILSDRITNDGILVAYLTHEDDTVVVAIQDAFDEKAFYKTIKGEFPIIFSPSTQAEFISDNQLRLTYLTGEDYDEKIELITFK
;
A
#
# COMPACT_ATOMS: atom_id res chain seq x y z
N MET A 1 -48.83 -34.05 -51.78
CA MET A 1 -49.39 -34.23 -50.42
C MET A 1 -48.20 -34.10 -49.46
N ARG A 2 -47.83 -32.92 -48.95
CA ARG A 2 -48.52 -32.07 -47.96
C ARG A 2 -48.67 -32.79 -46.60
N ASN A 3 -47.80 -32.45 -45.65
CA ASN A 3 -47.97 -32.35 -44.17
C ASN A 3 -46.57 -32.30 -43.54
N ALA A 4 -46.03 -31.15 -43.14
CA ALA A 4 -46.39 -30.33 -41.97
C ALA A 4 -46.02 -31.02 -40.64
N GLY A 5 -44.95 -30.52 -40.01
CA GLY A 5 -44.49 -30.84 -38.66
C GLY A 5 -43.61 -29.71 -38.15
N ILE A 6 -44.26 -28.61 -37.73
CA ILE A 6 -43.71 -27.46 -37.00
C ILE A 6 -43.66 -27.85 -35.51
N ILE A 7 -42.79 -27.16 -34.72
CA ILE A 7 -42.76 -26.97 -33.23
C ILE A 7 -41.41 -27.49 -32.67
N PHE A 8 -40.58 -26.78 -31.89
CA PHE A 8 -40.63 -25.50 -31.17
C PHE A 8 -39.19 -25.11 -30.72
N ILE A 9 -38.94 -23.80 -30.55
CA ILE A 9 -38.04 -23.16 -29.56
C ILE A 9 -36.52 -23.45 -29.63
N VAL A 10 -35.72 -22.40 -29.94
CA VAL A 10 -34.99 -21.60 -28.93
C VAL A 10 -34.78 -20.20 -29.52
N VAL A 11 -35.50 -19.21 -28.99
CA VAL A 11 -35.15 -17.79 -29.17
C VAL A 11 -34.00 -17.52 -28.21
N LEU A 12 -32.77 -17.55 -28.71
CA LEU A 12 -31.62 -17.08 -27.95
C LEU A 12 -31.55 -15.56 -28.12
N LEU A 13 -32.02 -14.84 -27.10
CA LEU A 13 -31.70 -13.42 -26.92
C LEU A 13 -30.17 -13.32 -26.81
N LEU A 14 -29.49 -12.97 -27.90
CA LEU A 14 -28.17 -12.37 -27.82
C LEU A 14 -28.37 -10.95 -27.31
N VAL A 15 -28.24 -10.83 -25.99
CA VAL A 15 -28.04 -9.58 -25.27
C VAL A 15 -26.90 -8.84 -25.99
N LEU A 16 -27.27 -7.75 -26.67
CA LEU A 16 -26.33 -6.69 -27.03
C LEU A 16 -25.82 -6.11 -25.72
N VAL A 17 -24.75 -6.71 -25.20
CA VAL A 17 -23.91 -6.10 -24.18
C VAL A 17 -23.41 -4.82 -24.82
N GLY A 18 -23.82 -3.70 -24.22
CA GLY A 18 -23.44 -2.37 -24.65
C GLY A 18 -21.94 -2.33 -24.86
N CYS A 19 -21.55 -1.96 -26.07
CA CYS A 19 -20.22 -1.46 -26.37
C CYS A 19 -20.09 -0.16 -25.58
N CYS A 20 -19.73 -0.26 -24.30
CA CYS A 20 -19.17 0.85 -23.57
C CYS A 20 -17.77 0.97 -24.14
N CYS A 21 -17.57 1.95 -25.02
CA CYS A 21 -16.26 2.32 -25.50
C CYS A 21 -15.40 2.69 -24.29
N SER A 22 -14.74 1.72 -23.67
CA SER A 22 -13.55 1.99 -22.90
C SER A 22 -12.53 2.40 -23.94
N ASN A 23 -12.14 3.68 -23.90
CA ASN A 23 -10.89 4.09 -24.51
C ASN A 23 -9.85 3.13 -23.94
N GLU A 24 -9.31 2.24 -24.78
CA GLU A 24 -8.09 1.51 -24.47
C GLU A 24 -7.03 2.58 -24.24
N THR A 25 -6.85 2.97 -22.98
CA THR A 25 -5.64 3.63 -22.54
C THR A 25 -4.53 2.63 -22.83
N ALA A 26 -3.79 2.89 -23.91
CA ALA A 26 -2.62 2.13 -24.27
C ALA A 26 -1.72 2.05 -23.03
N TRP A 27 -1.56 0.83 -22.51
CA TRP A 27 -0.77 0.54 -21.33
C TRP A 27 0.67 1.03 -21.55
N GLU A 28 1.15 1.94 -20.70
CA GLU A 28 2.56 2.28 -20.68
C GLU A 28 3.31 1.15 -19.96
N ALA A 29 4.18 0.47 -20.69
CA ALA A 29 5.05 -0.55 -20.11
C ALA A 29 5.91 0.06 -19.00
N GLY A 30 5.62 -0.27 -17.75
CA GLY A 30 6.34 0.22 -16.58
C GLY A 30 5.49 0.64 -15.40
N THR A 31 4.16 0.73 -15.54
CA THR A 31 3.25 1.00 -14.41
C THR A 31 2.40 -0.23 -14.08
N ASN A 32 2.68 -0.85 -12.94
CA ASN A 32 1.92 -1.96 -12.37
C ASN A 32 0.68 -1.48 -11.58
N PHE A 33 0.15 -0.30 -11.89
CA PHE A 33 -1.03 0.25 -11.25
C PHE A 33 -1.78 1.17 -12.20
N GLU A 34 -3.08 1.35 -11.94
CA GLU A 34 -3.95 2.31 -12.60
C GLU A 34 -4.72 3.09 -11.54
N VAL A 35 -4.91 4.39 -11.78
CA VAL A 35 -5.77 5.26 -10.97
C VAL A 35 -6.76 5.96 -11.90
N SER A 36 -8.04 5.90 -11.57
CA SER A 36 -9.11 6.52 -12.33
C SER A 36 -10.00 7.34 -11.41
N ASN A 37 -10.49 8.49 -11.90
CA ASN A 37 -11.50 9.26 -11.19
C ASN A 37 -12.88 8.73 -11.59
N ALA A 38 -13.54 8.04 -10.65
CA ALA A 38 -14.88 7.50 -10.79
C ALA A 38 -15.96 8.46 -10.23
N GLY A 39 -15.53 9.58 -9.65
CA GLY A 39 -16.39 10.56 -9.00
C GLY A 39 -17.12 11.50 -9.95
N SER A 40 -18.01 12.30 -9.36
CA SER A 40 -18.67 13.42 -10.03
C SER A 40 -17.80 14.68 -9.96
N ILE A 41 -18.20 15.75 -10.65
CA ILE A 41 -17.54 17.07 -10.53
C ILE A 41 -17.59 17.59 -9.07
N GLU A 42 -18.60 17.19 -8.29
CA GLU A 42 -18.86 17.68 -6.93
C GLU A 42 -18.28 16.75 -5.84
N SER A 43 -17.92 15.52 -6.19
CA SER A 43 -17.33 14.53 -5.28
C SER A 43 -16.26 13.73 -6.02
N LYS A 44 -14.99 13.95 -5.70
CA LYS A 44 -13.90 13.15 -6.29
C LYS A 44 -13.88 11.80 -5.60
N GLU A 45 -14.07 10.73 -6.35
CA GLU A 45 -13.85 9.37 -5.93
C GLU A 45 -12.77 8.81 -6.85
N PHE A 46 -11.68 8.33 -6.28
CA PHE A 46 -10.62 7.69 -7.05
C PHE A 46 -10.68 6.20 -6.85
N GLN A 47 -10.62 5.44 -7.93
CA GLN A 47 -10.47 3.99 -7.91
C GLN A 47 -9.06 3.65 -8.35
N TYR A 48 -8.43 2.70 -7.68
CA TYR A 48 -7.14 2.18 -8.05
C TYR A 48 -7.17 0.67 -8.25
N GLN A 49 -6.31 0.20 -9.15
CA GLN A 49 -5.99 -1.21 -9.35
C GLN A 49 -4.48 -1.37 -9.37
N VAL A 50 -3.99 -2.47 -8.78
CA VAL A 50 -2.58 -2.85 -8.78
C VAL A 50 -2.45 -4.21 -9.43
N PHE A 51 -1.46 -4.36 -10.29
CA PHE A 51 -1.25 -5.53 -11.13
C PHE A 51 0.10 -6.17 -10.85
N ASP A 52 0.18 -7.50 -10.86
CA ASP A 52 1.46 -8.21 -10.93
C ASP A 52 2.11 -8.09 -12.33
N ASN A 53 3.30 -8.68 -12.50
CA ASN A 53 4.01 -8.70 -13.79
C ASN A 53 3.34 -9.56 -14.87
N GLN A 54 2.39 -10.42 -14.50
CA GLN A 54 1.55 -11.17 -15.42
C GLN A 54 0.24 -10.42 -15.75
N HIS A 55 0.10 -9.20 -15.23
CA HIS A 55 -1.06 -8.34 -15.39
C HIS A 55 -2.34 -8.90 -14.76
N ASN A 56 -2.22 -9.73 -13.72
CA ASN A 56 -3.34 -10.06 -12.84
C ASN A 56 -3.52 -8.96 -11.80
N ILE A 57 -4.76 -8.61 -11.49
CA ILE A 57 -5.07 -7.70 -10.39
C ILE A 57 -4.70 -8.39 -9.07
N ILE A 58 -3.81 -7.77 -8.30
CA ILE A 58 -3.40 -8.23 -6.97
C ILE A 58 -4.02 -7.39 -5.85
N ASP A 59 -4.44 -6.16 -6.14
CA ASP A 59 -5.15 -5.30 -5.20
C ASP A 59 -6.00 -4.26 -5.93
N SER A 60 -7.04 -3.78 -5.27
CA SER A 60 -7.89 -2.70 -5.79
C SER A 60 -8.63 -2.02 -4.65
N GLY A 61 -8.89 -0.73 -4.79
CA GLY A 61 -9.67 0.01 -3.80
C GLY A 61 -10.14 1.35 -4.30
N CYS A 62 -10.71 2.13 -3.40
CA CYS A 62 -11.14 3.49 -3.66
C CYS A 62 -10.75 4.44 -2.52
N THR A 63 -10.65 5.73 -2.86
CA THR A 63 -10.46 6.83 -1.92
C THR A 63 -11.39 7.98 -2.26
N ASP A 64 -11.83 8.67 -1.21
CA ASP A 64 -12.63 9.88 -1.34
C ASP A 64 -11.72 11.11 -1.32
N ASN A 65 -12.01 12.06 -2.19
CA ASN A 65 -11.46 13.42 -2.24
C ASN A 65 -9.94 13.55 -2.53
N ILE A 66 -9.12 12.56 -2.20
CA ILE A 66 -7.67 12.58 -2.34
C ILE A 66 -7.22 11.41 -3.21
N GLU A 67 -6.42 11.72 -4.22
CA GLU A 67 -5.89 10.73 -5.17
C GLU A 67 -4.83 9.85 -4.49
N PRO A 68 -4.89 8.52 -4.64
CA PRO A 68 -3.86 7.62 -4.12
C PRO A 68 -2.53 7.88 -4.83
N ILE A 69 -1.44 7.86 -4.07
CA ILE A 69 -0.10 8.12 -4.61
C ILE A 69 0.69 6.82 -4.64
N PHE A 70 1.26 6.49 -5.81
CA PHE A 70 2.12 5.34 -6.01
C PHE A 70 3.58 5.74 -6.20
N TYR A 71 4.48 5.00 -5.57
CA TYR A 71 5.92 5.08 -5.78
C TYR A 71 6.43 3.73 -6.25
N ALA A 72 7.07 3.69 -7.42
CA ALA A 72 7.63 2.48 -8.01
C ALA A 72 9.16 2.46 -7.90
N ASN A 73 9.72 1.34 -7.44
CA ASN A 73 11.18 1.16 -7.39
C ASN A 73 11.52 -0.35 -7.42
N ASN A 74 12.37 -0.76 -8.37
CA ASN A 74 12.93 -2.12 -8.45
C ASN A 74 11.91 -3.27 -8.36
N GLY A 75 10.74 -3.15 -9.01
CA GLY A 75 9.70 -4.19 -8.96
C GLY A 75 8.89 -4.19 -7.67
N PHE A 76 9.08 -3.19 -6.82
CA PHE A 76 8.20 -2.90 -5.69
C PHE A 76 7.37 -1.66 -5.96
N LEU A 77 6.15 -1.65 -5.45
CA LEU A 77 5.31 -0.46 -5.36
C LEU A 77 5.04 -0.12 -3.90
N ARG A 78 4.91 1.17 -3.61
CA ARG A 78 4.33 1.70 -2.38
C ARG A 78 3.14 2.57 -2.71
N LEU A 79 1.98 2.21 -2.19
CA LEU A 79 0.77 3.01 -2.17
C LEU A 79 0.72 3.84 -0.90
N SER A 80 0.38 5.12 -1.05
CA SER A 80 0.09 6.07 0.03
C SER A 80 -1.37 6.51 -0.09
N LEU A 81 -2.14 6.30 0.98
CA LEU A 81 -3.54 6.68 1.11
C LEU A 81 -3.66 7.79 2.16
N ASP A 82 -3.98 9.01 1.72
CA ASP A 82 -4.22 10.16 2.60
C ASP A 82 -5.73 10.41 2.73
N TYR A 83 -6.18 10.65 3.96
CA TYR A 83 -7.57 10.88 4.33
C TYR A 83 -7.87 12.35 4.68
N GLY A 84 -6.91 13.25 4.48
CA GLY A 84 -7.06 14.70 4.67
C GLY A 84 -7.01 15.16 6.14
N SER A 85 -6.89 14.22 7.08
CA SER A 85 -6.74 14.47 8.51
C SER A 85 -5.29 14.58 8.97
N GLY A 86 -4.33 14.46 8.03
CA GLY A 86 -2.91 14.26 8.33
C GLY A 86 -2.56 12.80 8.68
N ALA A 87 -3.55 11.90 8.68
CA ALA A 87 -3.31 10.47 8.76
C ALA A 87 -3.07 9.90 7.35
N THR A 88 -1.96 9.20 7.18
CA THR A 88 -1.61 8.49 5.95
C THR A 88 -1.40 7.01 6.25
N GLU A 89 -1.98 6.17 5.40
CA GLU A 89 -1.75 4.73 5.40
C GLU A 89 -0.86 4.35 4.22
N TYR A 90 -0.04 3.32 4.42
CA TYR A 90 0.87 2.81 3.41
C TYR A 90 0.64 1.33 3.17
N ARG A 91 0.71 0.92 1.90
CA ARG A 91 0.70 -0.47 1.49
C ARG A 91 1.83 -0.72 0.50
N TYR A 92 2.43 -1.88 0.58
CA TYR A 92 3.57 -2.29 -0.23
C TYR A 92 3.19 -3.47 -1.11
N TYR A 93 3.83 -3.54 -2.28
CA TYR A 93 3.60 -4.59 -3.27
C TYR A 93 4.93 -5.09 -3.80
N ASP A 94 5.08 -6.41 -3.92
CA ASP A 94 6.11 -7.06 -4.74
C ASP A 94 5.43 -7.56 -6.01
N VAL A 95 5.50 -6.77 -7.08
CA VAL A 95 4.75 -7.06 -8.33
C VAL A 95 5.35 -8.25 -9.09
N SER A 96 6.59 -8.64 -8.76
CA SER A 96 7.24 -9.81 -9.33
C SER A 96 6.71 -11.11 -8.74
N LYS A 97 6.30 -11.05 -7.46
CA LYS A 97 5.75 -12.20 -6.71
C LYS A 97 4.23 -12.14 -6.53
N GLY A 98 3.59 -11.03 -6.93
CA GLY A 98 2.16 -10.80 -6.71
C GLY A 98 1.81 -10.68 -5.22
N LEU A 99 2.72 -10.16 -4.40
CA LEU A 99 2.50 -10.03 -2.95
C LEU A 99 1.97 -8.64 -2.61
N VAL A 100 1.11 -8.61 -1.59
CA VAL A 100 0.50 -7.40 -1.03
C VAL A 100 0.74 -7.42 0.47
N SER A 101 1.27 -6.32 1.02
CA SER A 101 1.45 -6.20 2.46
C SER A 101 0.14 -5.92 3.18
N GLU A 102 0.16 -6.02 4.51
CA GLU A 102 -0.82 -5.33 5.34
C GLU A 102 -0.74 -3.80 5.20
N LEU A 103 -1.70 -3.09 5.80
CA LEU A 103 -1.67 -1.62 5.86
C LEU A 103 -0.85 -1.16 7.05
N TYR A 104 0.07 -0.25 6.80
CA TYR A 104 0.91 0.36 7.82
C TYR A 104 0.46 1.80 8.09
N ARG A 105 0.53 2.18 9.36
CA ARG A 105 0.29 3.54 9.87
C ARG A 105 1.51 3.99 10.64
N ALA A 106 1.66 5.31 10.76
CA ALA A 106 2.75 5.91 11.53
C ALA A 106 4.14 5.34 11.15
N ILE A 107 4.35 5.16 9.84
CA ILE A 107 5.65 4.80 9.29
C ILE A 107 6.65 5.91 9.61
N LEU A 108 7.80 5.49 10.11
CA LEU A 108 8.97 6.35 10.28
C LEU A 108 9.90 6.26 9.08
N SER A 109 10.08 5.06 8.52
CA SER A 109 10.96 4.82 7.38
C SER A 109 10.64 3.48 6.71
N ASP A 110 11.01 3.33 5.45
CA ASP A 110 11.02 2.07 4.73
C ASP A 110 12.31 1.90 3.92
N ARG A 111 12.67 0.65 3.63
CA ARG A 111 13.85 0.32 2.84
C ARG A 111 13.63 -0.92 2.01
N ILE A 112 13.84 -0.80 0.70
CA ILE A 112 13.98 -1.95 -0.19
C ILE A 112 15.35 -2.60 0.07
N THR A 113 15.32 -3.89 0.37
CA THR A 113 16.49 -4.75 0.56
C THR A 113 16.55 -5.79 -0.56
N ASN A 114 17.57 -6.64 -0.57
CA ASN A 114 17.64 -7.75 -1.54
C ASN A 114 16.53 -8.80 -1.34
N ASP A 115 16.03 -8.93 -0.12
CA ASP A 115 15.13 -10.03 0.27
C ASP A 115 13.66 -9.57 0.36
N GLY A 116 13.39 -8.26 0.41
CA GLY A 116 12.07 -7.69 0.64
C GLY A 116 12.12 -6.22 1.01
N ILE A 117 11.06 -5.72 1.64
CA ILE A 117 10.99 -4.35 2.16
C ILE A 117 11.00 -4.40 3.67
N LEU A 118 11.89 -3.66 4.32
CA LEU A 118 11.81 -3.41 5.75
C LEU A 118 11.01 -2.14 6.01
N VAL A 119 10.11 -2.20 6.99
CA VAL A 119 9.30 -1.07 7.43
C VAL A 119 9.58 -0.81 8.90
N ALA A 120 9.94 0.44 9.22
CA ALA A 120 10.06 0.93 10.58
C ALA A 120 8.86 1.84 10.89
N TYR A 121 8.12 1.52 11.95
CA TYR A 121 6.89 2.24 12.31
C TYR A 121 6.69 2.28 13.82
N LEU A 122 5.91 3.25 14.29
CA LEU A 122 5.54 3.36 15.69
C LEU A 122 4.31 2.49 15.98
N THR A 123 4.37 1.71 17.06
CA THR A 123 3.26 0.88 17.55
C THR A 123 3.25 0.84 19.07
N HIS A 124 2.38 0.04 19.67
CA HIS A 124 2.30 -0.14 21.12
C HIS A 124 2.56 -1.60 21.51
N GLU A 125 3.32 -1.80 22.58
CA GLU A 125 3.51 -3.09 23.28
C GLU A 125 3.25 -2.84 24.77
N ASP A 126 2.23 -3.51 25.34
CA ASP A 126 1.83 -3.35 26.75
C ASP A 126 1.73 -1.87 27.20
N ASP A 127 0.92 -1.08 26.49
CA ASP A 127 0.71 0.37 26.69
C ASP A 127 1.95 1.26 26.51
N THR A 128 3.08 0.70 26.09
CA THR A 128 4.31 1.44 25.80
C THR A 128 4.45 1.67 24.30
N VAL A 129 4.68 2.91 23.90
CA VAL A 129 5.04 3.23 22.50
C VAL A 129 6.40 2.60 22.19
N VAL A 130 6.50 1.87 21.09
CA VAL A 130 7.73 1.22 20.62
C VAL A 130 7.94 1.49 19.13
N VAL A 131 9.18 1.39 18.68
CA VAL A 131 9.48 1.31 17.25
C VAL A 131 9.54 -0.16 16.86
N ALA A 132 8.67 -0.58 15.94
CA ALA A 132 8.74 -1.90 15.32
C ALA A 132 9.50 -1.81 13.99
N ILE A 133 10.29 -2.83 13.70
CA ILE A 133 10.92 -3.07 12.40
C ILE A 133 10.45 -4.43 11.92
N GLN A 134 9.84 -4.47 10.74
CA GLN A 134 9.20 -5.67 10.19
C GLN A 134 9.53 -5.85 8.71
N ASP A 135 9.54 -7.09 8.22
CA ASP A 135 9.40 -7.34 6.79
C ASP A 135 7.98 -7.01 6.32
N ALA A 136 7.85 -6.26 5.23
CA ALA A 136 6.57 -5.74 4.78
C ALA A 136 5.56 -6.85 4.43
N PHE A 137 6.03 -8.02 3.99
CA PHE A 137 5.20 -9.09 3.43
C PHE A 137 5.08 -10.30 4.36
N ASP A 138 6.02 -10.52 5.28
CA ASP A 138 5.97 -11.61 6.25
C ASP A 138 6.57 -11.23 7.60
N GLU A 139 5.71 -10.84 8.54
CA GLU A 139 6.08 -10.56 9.95
C GLU A 139 6.90 -11.72 10.57
N LYS A 140 6.59 -12.97 10.23
CA LYS A 140 7.30 -14.14 10.79
C LYS A 140 8.70 -14.29 10.24
N ALA A 141 8.96 -13.77 9.04
CA ALA A 141 10.29 -13.75 8.48
C ALA A 141 11.19 -12.77 9.24
N PHE A 142 10.64 -11.62 9.64
CA PHE A 142 11.38 -10.66 10.46
C PHE A 142 10.43 -9.69 11.20
N TYR A 143 10.58 -9.65 12.53
CA TYR A 143 9.96 -8.66 13.39
C TYR A 143 10.86 -8.36 14.60
N LYS A 144 11.06 -7.08 14.92
CA LYS A 144 11.79 -6.66 16.12
C LYS A 144 11.23 -5.35 16.66
N THR A 145 11.05 -5.29 17.98
CA THR A 145 10.70 -4.05 18.68
C THR A 145 11.92 -3.42 19.34
N ILE A 146 11.91 -2.10 19.39
CA ILE A 146 12.86 -1.25 20.09
C ILE A 146 12.06 -0.48 21.12
N LYS A 147 12.39 -0.69 22.39
CA LYS A 147 11.82 0.06 23.52
C LYS A 147 12.71 1.26 23.82
N GLY A 148 12.08 2.39 24.13
CA GLY A 148 12.76 3.63 24.46
C GLY A 148 11.81 4.56 25.23
N GLU A 149 12.36 5.66 25.74
CA GLU A 149 11.57 6.74 26.36
C GLU A 149 10.97 7.64 25.27
N PHE A 150 10.17 7.02 24.39
CA PHE A 150 9.45 7.74 23.35
C PHE A 150 8.31 8.56 23.99
N PRO A 151 8.01 9.75 23.46
CA PRO A 151 6.86 10.50 23.92
C PRO A 151 5.57 9.67 23.72
N ILE A 152 4.67 9.73 24.71
CA ILE A 152 3.41 8.95 24.75
C ILE A 152 2.51 9.26 23.56
N ILE A 153 2.62 10.47 23.00
CA ILE A 153 1.90 10.90 21.81
C ILE A 153 2.81 10.66 20.62
N PHE A 154 2.27 10.12 19.51
CA PHE A 154 2.93 10.11 18.19
C PHE A 154 3.41 11.53 17.87
N SER A 155 4.67 11.79 18.20
CA SER A 155 5.26 13.09 18.05
C SER A 155 5.91 13.11 16.68
N PRO A 156 5.66 14.13 15.84
CA PRO A 156 6.34 14.30 14.55
C PRO A 156 7.87 14.45 14.69
N SER A 157 8.36 14.49 15.93
CA SER A 157 9.78 14.53 16.27
C SER A 157 10.48 13.18 16.28
N THR A 158 9.75 12.05 16.26
CA THR A 158 10.40 10.73 16.08
C THR A 158 10.63 10.48 14.61
N GLN A 159 11.88 10.26 14.22
CA GLN A 159 12.31 9.99 12.87
C GLN A 159 13.18 8.73 12.84
N ALA A 160 13.11 8.00 11.73
CA ALA A 160 13.95 6.85 11.50
C ALA A 160 14.58 6.92 10.10
N GLU A 161 15.83 6.46 10.00
CA GLU A 161 16.51 6.28 8.72
C GLU A 161 17.23 4.93 8.72
N PHE A 162 16.91 4.08 7.75
CA PHE A 162 17.69 2.86 7.53
C PHE A 162 19.04 3.18 6.90
N ILE A 163 20.11 3.04 7.68
CA ILE A 163 21.49 3.25 7.22
C ILE A 163 21.98 2.03 6.42
N SER A 164 21.51 0.84 6.79
CA SER A 164 21.78 -0.43 6.10
C SER A 164 20.63 -1.41 6.33
N ASP A 165 20.75 -2.62 5.78
CA ASP A 165 19.74 -3.68 5.93
C ASP A 165 19.69 -4.27 7.36
N ASN A 166 20.59 -3.84 8.25
CA ASN A 166 20.67 -4.25 9.66
C ASN A 166 20.81 -3.09 10.66
N GLN A 167 20.87 -1.82 10.21
CA GLN A 167 21.03 -0.66 11.08
C GLN A 167 19.99 0.43 10.83
N LEU A 168 19.40 0.92 11.92
CA LEU A 168 18.46 2.02 11.94
C LEU A 168 19.04 3.17 12.77
N ARG A 169 19.02 4.39 12.22
CA ARG A 169 19.25 5.61 12.98
C ARG A 169 17.90 6.14 13.43
N LEU A 170 17.68 6.18 14.74
CA LEU A 170 16.52 6.82 15.36
C LEU A 170 16.90 8.18 15.91
N THR A 171 16.07 9.18 15.64
CA THR A 171 16.15 10.51 16.26
C THR A 171 14.81 10.80 16.91
N TYR A 172 14.80 11.13 18.20
CA TYR A 172 13.57 11.41 18.94
C TYR A 172 13.81 12.33 20.13
N LEU A 173 12.76 12.98 20.63
CA LEU A 173 12.83 13.85 21.81
C LEU A 173 12.56 13.04 23.07
N THR A 174 13.28 13.32 24.15
CA THR A 174 13.17 12.63 25.44
C THR A 174 13.21 13.60 26.61
N GLY A 175 12.74 13.16 27.78
CA GLY A 175 12.67 13.99 29.00
C GLY A 175 11.62 15.11 28.95
N GLU A 176 11.49 15.84 30.07
CA GLU A 176 10.56 16.97 30.19
C GLU A 176 11.02 18.21 29.37
N ASP A 177 12.33 18.31 29.12
CA ASP A 177 12.95 19.41 28.38
C ASP A 177 12.99 19.17 26.87
N TYR A 178 12.46 18.04 26.38
CA TYR A 178 12.47 17.64 24.97
C TYR A 178 13.89 17.62 24.37
N ASP A 179 14.82 17.00 25.07
CA ASP A 179 16.19 16.82 24.58
C ASP A 179 16.20 15.88 23.37
N GLU A 180 16.91 16.27 22.31
CA GLU A 180 17.09 15.40 21.14
C GLU A 180 18.06 14.26 21.47
N LYS A 181 17.61 13.04 21.22
CA LYS A 181 18.38 11.81 21.35
C LYS A 181 18.51 11.13 20.00
N ILE A 182 19.73 10.72 19.69
CA ILE A 182 20.06 9.96 18.47
C ILE A 182 20.60 8.59 18.88
N GLU A 183 20.00 7.53 18.38
CA GLU A 183 20.43 6.16 18.63
C GLU A 183 20.70 5.43 17.30
N LEU A 184 21.80 4.68 17.28
CA LEU A 184 22.12 3.76 16.19
C LEU A 184 21.86 2.34 16.67
N ILE A 185 20.90 1.68 16.03
CA ILE A 185 20.40 0.39 16.47
C ILE A 185 20.76 -0.67 15.44
N THR A 186 21.45 -1.72 15.89
CA THR A 186 21.66 -2.93 15.10
C THR A 186 20.55 -3.93 15.40
N PHE A 187 19.77 -4.29 14.38
CA PHE A 187 18.54 -5.06 14.55
C PHE A 187 18.58 -6.49 13.97
N LYS A 188 19.49 -6.77 13.02
CA LYS A 188 19.82 -8.12 12.54
C LYS A 188 21.22 -8.55 13.00
#